data_AF-A0A348TTQ1-F1
#
_entry.id   AF-A0A348TTQ1-F1
#
_cell.length_a   1.000
_cell.length_b   1.000
_cell.length_c   1.000
_cell.angle_alpha   90.00
_cell.angle_beta   90.00
_cell.angle_gamma   90.00
#
_symmetry.space_group_name_H-M   'P 1'
#
loop_
_entity.id
_entity.type
_entity.pdbx_description
1 polymer ?
#
loop_
_entity_poly.entity_id
_entity_poly.type
_entity_poly.pdbx_seq_one_letter_code
_entity_poly.pdbx_strand_id
1 'polypeptide(L)'
;MTVEQIYTGCLAQGAYYIASNGEAVIIDPLREVGPYLDRAEKDGVTIKYILETHFHADFVSGHIDLAAKTGAKIVYGPTANTAFDCHIAQDGEVLKVGDVTIHVLHTPGHTMESTTYLLKDESGKDHAIFSGDT
;
A
#
# COMPACT_ATOMS: atom_id res chain seq x y z
N MET A 1 7.53 -8.93 -11.85
CA MET A 1 7.25 -8.04 -10.71
C MET A 1 8.18 -6.83 -10.77
N THR A 2 7.64 -5.64 -10.52
CA THR A 2 8.37 -4.38 -10.30
C THR A 2 8.14 -3.92 -8.87
N VAL A 3 9.18 -3.43 -8.20
CA VAL A 3 9.10 -2.78 -6.88
C VAL A 3 9.90 -1.48 -6.97
N GLU A 4 9.25 -0.36 -6.72
CA GLU A 4 9.85 0.97 -6.81
C GLU A 4 9.50 1.81 -5.58
N GLN A 5 10.51 2.46 -5.00
CA GLN A 5 10.33 3.45 -3.96
C GLN A 5 10.18 4.83 -4.60
N ILE A 6 9.16 5.56 -4.16
CA ILE A 6 8.89 6.95 -4.53
C ILE A 6 9.13 7.77 -3.26
N TYR A 7 10.28 8.45 -3.20
CA TYR A 7 10.74 9.13 -1.99
C TYR A 7 10.58 10.65 -2.09
N THR A 8 9.94 11.24 -1.08
CA THR A 8 9.78 12.70 -0.96
C THR A 8 10.74 13.26 0.07
N GLY A 9 11.85 13.82 -0.42
CA GLY A 9 12.97 14.23 0.41
C GLY A 9 12.67 15.28 1.48
N CYS A 10 11.74 16.21 1.25
CA CYS A 10 11.38 17.23 2.25
C CYS A 10 10.56 16.68 3.43
N LEU A 11 9.89 15.53 3.26
CA LEU A 11 9.12 14.85 4.30
C LEU A 11 9.86 13.64 4.88
N ALA A 12 10.97 13.23 4.25
CA ALA A 12 11.62 11.95 4.50
C ALA A 12 10.67 10.74 4.37
N GLN A 13 9.67 10.86 3.51
CA GLN A 13 8.58 9.89 3.34
C GLN A 13 8.83 8.99 2.13
N GLY A 14 8.64 7.69 2.30
CA GLY A 14 8.70 6.70 1.23
C GLY A 14 7.34 6.09 0.93
N ALA A 15 6.82 6.37 -0.27
CA ALA A 15 5.72 5.60 -0.86
C ALA A 15 6.30 4.48 -1.73
N TYR A 16 5.52 3.42 -1.99
CA TYR A 16 5.98 2.31 -2.82
C TYR A 16 4.96 1.97 -3.90
N TYR A 17 5.47 1.70 -5.10
CA TYR A 17 4.72 1.17 -6.23
C TYR A 17 5.17 -0.26 -6.50
N ILE A 18 4.24 -1.21 -6.46
CA ILE A 18 4.50 -2.62 -6.72
C ILE A 18 3.59 -3.05 -7.86
N ALA A 19 4.13 -3.62 -8.92
CA ALA A 19 3.34 -4.08 -10.06
C ALA A 19 3.69 -5.52 -10.44
N SER A 20 2.66 -6.31 -10.76
CA SER A 20 2.79 -7.67 -11.24
C SER A 20 1.60 -8.03 -12.12
N ASN A 21 1.87 -8.57 -13.32
CA ASN A 21 0.89 -9.15 -14.23
C ASN A 21 -0.44 -8.36 -14.36
N GLY A 22 -0.34 -7.10 -14.77
CA GLY A 22 -1.51 -6.24 -15.02
C GLY A 22 -2.14 -5.60 -13.77
N GLU A 23 -1.68 -5.93 -12.57
CA GLU A 23 -2.15 -5.35 -11.32
C GLU A 23 -1.03 -4.59 -10.59
N ALA A 24 -1.40 -3.57 -9.84
CA ALA A 24 -0.48 -2.79 -9.02
C ALA A 24 -1.05 -2.48 -7.63
N VAL A 25 -0.13 -2.15 -6.73
CA VAL A 25 -0.40 -1.68 -5.37
C VAL A 25 0.43 -0.44 -5.09
N ILE A 26 -0.21 0.53 -4.44
CA ILE A 26 0.49 1.67 -3.82
C ILE A 26 0.50 1.48 -2.32
N ILE A 27 1.65 1.69 -1.68
CA ILE A 27 1.79 1.71 -0.23
C ILE A 27 2.09 3.15 0.20
N ASP A 28 1.32 3.65 1.18
CA ASP A 28 1.43 4.98 1.79
C ASP A 28 1.51 6.13 0.76
N PRO A 29 0.50 6.30 -0.13
CA PRO A 29 0.50 7.35 -1.12
C PRO A 29 0.49 8.75 -0.51
N LEU A 30 1.26 9.65 -1.08
CA LEU A 30 1.18 11.08 -0.79
C LEU A 30 -0.11 11.69 -1.34
N ARG A 31 -0.46 12.88 -0.82
CA ARG A 31 -1.66 13.61 -1.23
C ARG A 31 -1.77 13.83 -2.74
N GLU A 32 -0.65 14.09 -3.40
CA GLU A 32 -0.60 14.30 -4.84
C GLU A 32 -0.59 12.95 -5.56
N VAL A 33 -1.72 12.58 -6.15
CA VAL A 33 -1.94 11.23 -6.69
C VAL A 33 -1.64 11.09 -8.19
N GLY A 34 -1.46 12.21 -8.91
CA GLY A 34 -1.17 12.22 -10.34
C GLY A 34 -0.02 11.30 -10.76
N PRO A 35 1.15 11.35 -10.10
CA PRO A 35 2.28 10.49 -10.44
C PRO A 35 1.99 8.99 -10.39
N TYR A 36 1.12 8.54 -9.47
CA TYR A 36 0.74 7.12 -9.40
C TYR A 36 -0.16 6.70 -10.56
N LEU A 37 -1.08 7.58 -10.97
CA LEU A 37 -2.01 7.35 -12.09
C LEU A 37 -1.25 7.29 -13.41
N ASP A 38 -0.40 8.29 -13.67
CA ASP A 38 0.43 8.37 -14.87
C ASP A 38 1.34 7.13 -14.96
N ARG A 39 1.87 6.69 -13.81
CA ARG A 39 2.71 5.49 -13.77
C ARG A 39 1.93 4.22 -14.08
N ALA A 40 0.77 4.03 -13.47
CA ALA A 40 -0.06 2.86 -13.73
C ALA A 40 -0.53 2.80 -15.20
N GLU A 41 -0.90 3.94 -15.78
CA GLU A 41 -1.25 4.05 -17.20
C GLU A 41 -0.07 3.68 -18.12
N LYS A 42 1.12 4.24 -17.85
CA LYS A 42 2.34 3.94 -18.62
C LYS A 42 2.70 2.45 -18.59
N ASP A 43 2.54 1.81 -17.44
CA ASP A 43 2.85 0.39 -17.27
C ASP A 43 1.71 -0.53 -17.71
N GLY A 44 0.54 0.02 -18.07
CA GLY A 44 -0.63 -0.74 -18.49
C GLY A 44 -1.24 -1.61 -17.39
N VAL A 45 -1.20 -1.14 -16.14
CA VAL A 45 -1.66 -1.89 -14.96
C VAL A 45 -2.83 -1.21 -14.25
N THR A 46 -3.63 -2.00 -13.54
CA THR A 46 -4.72 -1.50 -12.69
C THR A 46 -4.26 -1.44 -11.24
N ILE A 47 -4.35 -0.28 -10.60
CA ILE A 47 -4.12 -0.15 -9.16
C ILE A 47 -5.28 -0.84 -8.44
N LYS A 48 -4.98 -1.96 -7.77
CA LYS A 48 -5.97 -2.82 -7.12
C LYS A 48 -6.14 -2.49 -5.65
N TYR A 49 -5.02 -2.26 -4.96
CA TYR A 49 -5.01 -1.90 -3.55
C TYR A 49 -4.21 -0.63 -3.31
N ILE A 50 -4.65 0.10 -2.30
CA ILE A 50 -3.91 1.17 -1.66
C ILE A 50 -3.72 0.72 -0.22
N LEU A 51 -2.50 0.41 0.16
CA LEU A 51 -2.18 -0.09 1.48
C LEU A 51 -1.65 1.05 2.33
N GLU A 52 -2.27 1.24 3.48
CA GLU A 52 -1.80 2.18 4.49
C GLU A 52 -1.17 1.37 5.62
N THR A 53 0.08 1.69 5.97
CA THR A 53 0.77 1.01 7.07
C THR A 53 0.21 1.44 8.42
N HIS A 54 -0.18 2.71 8.55
CA HIS A 54 -0.75 3.29 9.77
C HIS A 54 -1.44 4.63 9.46
N PHE A 55 -2.11 5.23 10.45
CA PHE A 55 -2.56 6.61 10.36
C PHE A 55 -1.37 7.58 10.50
N HIS A 56 -0.89 8.07 9.35
CA HIS A 56 0.24 9.02 9.28
C HIS A 56 -0.04 10.33 10.03
N ALA A 57 0.94 10.83 10.76
CA ALA A 57 0.85 12.05 11.58
C ALA A 57 1.58 13.26 10.97
N ASP A 58 2.42 13.01 9.97
CA ASP A 58 3.40 13.92 9.39
C ASP A 58 3.05 14.35 7.96
N PHE A 59 2.18 13.61 7.27
CA PHE A 59 1.62 14.01 5.98
C PHE A 59 0.15 13.60 5.82
N VAL A 60 -0.52 14.23 4.84
CA VAL A 60 -1.88 13.84 4.44
C VAL A 60 -1.77 12.79 3.35
N SER A 61 -2.26 11.59 3.61
CA SER A 61 -2.28 10.55 2.58
C SER A 61 -3.27 10.85 1.43
N GLY A 62 -2.91 10.38 0.25
CA GLY A 62 -3.72 10.43 -0.97
C GLY A 62 -4.70 9.28 -1.14
N HIS A 63 -4.81 8.35 -0.19
CA HIS A 63 -5.57 7.10 -0.36
C HIS A 63 -7.03 7.30 -0.79
N ILE A 64 -7.75 8.28 -0.23
CA ILE A 64 -9.15 8.56 -0.62
C ILE A 64 -9.25 9.03 -2.06
N ASP A 65 -8.43 10.00 -2.45
CA ASP A 65 -8.46 10.60 -3.79
C ASP A 65 -8.01 9.57 -4.84
N LEU A 66 -6.99 8.76 -4.51
CA LEU A 66 -6.50 7.71 -5.39
C LEU A 66 -7.54 6.59 -5.56
N ALA A 67 -8.21 6.16 -4.47
CA ALA A 67 -9.28 5.17 -4.53
C ALA A 67 -10.45 5.68 -5.39
N ALA A 68 -10.86 6.94 -5.22
CA ALA A 68 -11.94 7.54 -6.00
C ALA A 68 -11.65 7.57 -7.51
N LYS A 69 -10.38 7.78 -7.90
CA LYS A 69 -9.98 7.85 -9.31
C LYS A 69 -9.74 6.48 -9.96
N THR A 70 -9.42 5.46 -9.18
CA THR A 70 -8.98 4.14 -9.69
C THR A 70 -9.99 3.02 -9.42
N GLY A 71 -10.86 3.18 -8.43
CA GLY A 71 -11.66 2.09 -7.87
C GLY A 71 -10.86 1.14 -6.98
N ALA A 72 -9.58 1.42 -6.70
CA ALA A 72 -8.74 0.60 -5.83
C ALA A 72 -9.32 0.52 -4.41
N LYS A 73 -9.15 -0.64 -3.76
CA LYS A 73 -9.58 -0.83 -2.37
C LYS A 73 -8.51 -0.29 -1.43
N ILE A 74 -8.90 0.64 -0.56
CA ILE A 74 -8.07 1.10 0.56
C ILE A 74 -8.02 -0.02 1.59
N VAL A 75 -6.82 -0.32 2.10
CA VAL A 75 -6.60 -1.34 3.13
C VAL A 75 -5.85 -0.72 4.30
N TYR A 76 -6.40 -0.92 5.49
CA TYR A 76 -5.71 -0.71 6.77
C TYR A 76 -5.65 -2.05 7.51
N GLY A 77 -4.74 -2.18 8.47
CA GLY A 77 -4.67 -3.38 9.29
C GLY A 77 -5.63 -3.42 10.48
N PRO A 78 -5.49 -4.43 11.35
CA PRO A 78 -6.40 -4.65 12.46
C PRO A 78 -6.53 -3.43 13.37
N THR A 79 -7.71 -3.26 13.97
CA THR A 79 -8.05 -2.17 14.92
C THR A 79 -8.18 -0.76 14.32
N ALA A 80 -7.89 -0.58 13.03
CA ALA A 80 -8.15 0.68 12.35
C ALA A 80 -9.66 1.04 12.42
N ASN A 81 -9.94 2.31 12.72
CA ASN A 81 -11.28 2.85 12.79
C ASN A 81 -11.35 4.12 11.94
N THR A 82 -12.03 4.03 10.81
CA THR A 82 -12.08 5.08 9.78
C THR A 82 -13.50 5.63 9.64
N ALA A 83 -13.60 6.88 9.18
CA ALA A 83 -14.89 7.48 8.81
C ALA A 83 -15.27 7.24 7.33
N PHE A 84 -14.48 6.45 6.61
CA PHE A 84 -14.60 6.16 5.18
C PHE A 84 -14.53 4.64 4.93
N ASP A 85 -15.07 4.20 3.79
CA ASP A 85 -15.02 2.78 3.40
C ASP A 85 -13.57 2.35 3.13
N CYS A 86 -13.13 1.33 3.86
CA CYS A 86 -11.88 0.64 3.61
C CYS A 86 -12.01 -0.82 4.05
N HIS A 87 -11.10 -1.65 3.56
CA HIS A 87 -10.95 -3.01 4.05
C HIS A 87 -10.06 -3.01 5.29
N ILE A 88 -10.62 -3.44 6.42
CA ILE A 88 -9.86 -3.64 7.65
C ILE A 88 -9.33 -5.08 7.62
N ALA A 89 -8.09 -5.23 7.18
CA ALA A 89 -7.45 -6.52 7.00
C ALA A 89 -7.15 -7.19 8.35
N GLN A 90 -7.14 -8.53 8.34
CA GLN A 90 -6.77 -9.33 9.50
C GLN A 90 -5.26 -9.63 9.50
N ASP A 91 -4.71 -9.89 10.69
CA ASP A 91 -3.35 -10.42 10.78
C ASP A 91 -3.23 -11.75 10.03
N GLY A 92 -2.17 -11.89 9.23
CA GLY A 92 -1.93 -13.03 8.35
C GLY A 92 -2.77 -13.06 7.08
N GLU A 93 -3.62 -12.05 6.83
CA GLU A 93 -4.39 -11.97 5.59
C GLU A 93 -3.48 -11.86 4.36
N VAL A 94 -3.87 -12.50 3.26
CA VAL A 94 -3.09 -12.54 2.01
C VAL A 94 -3.82 -11.79 0.90
N LEU A 95 -3.20 -10.72 0.42
CA LEU A 95 -3.68 -9.90 -0.69
C LEU A 95 -2.95 -10.32 -1.97
N LYS A 96 -3.71 -10.73 -3.00
CA LYS A 96 -3.13 -11.17 -4.29
C LYS A 96 -3.05 -10.02 -5.28
N VAL A 97 -1.87 -9.85 -5.89
CA VAL A 97 -1.59 -8.79 -6.89
C VAL A 97 -0.86 -9.44 -8.07
N GLY A 98 -1.56 -9.68 -9.17
CA GLY A 98 -1.06 -10.45 -10.30
C GLY A 98 -0.55 -11.82 -9.84
N ASP A 99 0.74 -12.05 -10.05
CA ASP A 99 1.42 -13.29 -9.68
C ASP A 99 2.08 -13.26 -8.28
N VAL A 100 2.02 -12.13 -7.57
CA VAL A 100 2.64 -11.96 -6.25
C VAL A 100 1.59 -11.86 -5.13
N THR A 101 2.04 -12.02 -3.89
CA THR A 101 1.17 -11.90 -2.71
C THR A 101 1.78 -10.97 -1.68
N ILE A 102 0.92 -10.18 -1.03
CA ILE A 102 1.25 -9.34 0.11
C ILE A 102 0.57 -9.92 1.34
N HIS A 103 1.38 -10.31 2.32
CA HIS A 103 0.92 -10.78 3.62
C HIS A 103 0.83 -9.59 4.58
N VAL A 104 -0.34 -9.44 5.18
CA VAL A 104 -0.63 -8.43 6.20
C VAL A 104 -0.12 -8.93 7.54
N LEU A 105 0.72 -8.16 8.21
CA LEU A 105 1.28 -8.49 9.52
C LEU A 105 0.96 -7.36 10.50
N HIS A 106 0.15 -7.64 11.51
CA HIS A 106 -0.21 -6.66 12.53
C HIS A 106 0.97 -6.40 13.46
N THR A 107 1.47 -5.17 13.45
CA THR A 107 2.69 -4.77 14.16
C THR A 107 2.44 -3.51 14.98
N PRO A 108 1.56 -3.58 16.01
CA PRO A 108 1.25 -2.43 16.83
C PRO A 108 2.50 -1.94 17.58
N GLY A 109 2.65 -0.63 17.67
CA GLY A 109 3.81 0.00 18.30
C GLY A 109 3.75 1.50 18.12
N HIS A 110 4.11 1.96 16.91
CA HIS A 110 3.97 3.36 16.53
C HIS A 110 2.52 3.85 16.63
N THR A 111 1.58 3.07 16.07
CA THR A 111 0.14 3.18 16.31
C THR A 111 -0.48 1.81 16.61
N MET A 112 -1.75 1.78 17.03
CA MET A 112 -2.43 0.53 17.40
C MET A 112 -2.80 -0.31 16.18
N GLU A 113 -3.07 0.34 15.05
CA GLU A 113 -3.38 -0.29 13.77
C GLU A 113 -2.15 -0.50 12.87
N SER A 114 -0.97 -0.08 13.32
CA SER A 114 0.29 -0.23 12.60
C SER A 114 0.47 -1.65 12.06
N THR A 115 0.77 -1.72 10.77
CA THR A 115 0.79 -2.95 10.00
C THR A 115 1.92 -2.91 8.99
N THR A 116 2.69 -4.00 8.95
CA THR A 116 3.70 -4.21 7.92
C THR A 116 3.15 -5.11 6.81
N TYR A 117 3.69 -4.92 5.60
CA TYR A 117 3.29 -5.68 4.42
C TYR A 117 4.47 -6.51 3.92
N LEU A 118 4.39 -7.83 4.05
CA LEU A 118 5.39 -8.76 3.55
C LEU A 118 5.07 -9.17 2.11
N LEU A 119 5.87 -8.71 1.17
CA LEU A 119 5.79 -9.10 -0.23
C LEU A 119 6.50 -10.44 -0.45
N LYS A 120 5.78 -11.38 -1.05
CA LYS A 120 6.33 -12.64 -1.55
C LYS A 120 6.23 -12.70 -3.07
N ASP A 121 7.28 -13.24 -3.70
CA ASP A 121 7.31 -13.45 -5.15
C ASP A 121 6.41 -14.62 -5.60
N GLU A 122 6.36 -14.87 -6.91
CA GLU A 122 5.55 -15.92 -7.54
C GLU A 122 5.88 -17.35 -7.06
N SER A 123 7.07 -17.56 -6.48
CA SER A 123 7.50 -18.84 -5.90
C SER A 123 7.12 -18.97 -4.41
N GLY A 124 6.50 -17.93 -3.84
CA GLY A 124 6.14 -17.84 -2.42
C GLY A 124 7.31 -17.45 -1.51
N LYS A 125 8.44 -17.01 -2.07
CA LYS A 125 9.62 -16.60 -1.31
C LYS A 125 9.48 -15.16 -0.83
N ASP A 126 9.84 -14.92 0.43
CA ASP A 126 9.89 -13.59 1.03
C ASP A 126 10.86 -12.69 0.26
N HIS A 127 10.37 -11.54 -0.18
CA HIS A 127 11.10 -10.61 -1.06
C HIS A 127 11.43 -9.29 -0.36
N ALA A 128 10.42 -8.64 0.22
CA ALA A 128 10.58 -7.36 0.92
C ALA A 128 9.51 -7.21 2.00
N ILE A 129 9.83 -6.42 3.03
CA ILE A 129 8.87 -5.98 4.02
C ILE A 129 8.76 -4.46 3.95
N PHE A 130 7.53 -3.96 3.88
CA PHE A 130 7.22 -2.53 3.99
C PHE A 130 6.78 -2.27 5.42
N SER A 131 7.69 -1.70 6.22
CA SER A 131 7.54 -1.64 7.68
C SER A 131 6.67 -0.49 8.19
N GLY A 132 6.38 0.50 7.34
CA GLY A 132 5.93 1.81 7.82
C GLY A 132 6.87 2.32 8.91
N ASP A 133 6.28 2.82 9.99
CA ASP A 133 6.99 3.42 11.13
C ASP A 133 7.09 2.50 12.35
N THR A 134 6.84 1.19 12.17
CA THR A 134 6.94 0.16 13.23
C THR A 134 8.35 0.06 13.82
#